data_AF-A0A6H2CVW0-F1
#
_entry.id   AF-A0A6H2CVW0-F1
#
_cell.length_a   1.000
_cell.length_b   1.000
_cell.length_c   1.000
_cell.angle_alpha   90.00
_cell.angle_beta   90.00
_cell.angle_gamma   90.00
#
_symmetry.space_group_name_H-M   'P 1'
#
loop_
_entity.id
_entity.type
_entity.pdbx_description
1 polymer ?
#
loop_
_entity_poly.entity_id
_entity_poly.type
_entity_poly.pdbx_seq_one_letter_code
_entity_poly.pdbx_strand_id
1 'polypeptide(L)'
;MSMRFDQERKRIICRWVEPTKIVMNKKEGVINRSRMITVKVNDNGKLNSKDIRRHAKHPMFPIISRFNKMLNRMECFPRCEKEYVCAVCGTDHDVSPHYDSERGAIVCLCREHLNESPKMDA
;
A
#
# COMPACT_ATOMS: atom_id res chain seq x y z
N MET A 1 -3.74 -7.52 -4.48
CA MET A 1 -3.04 -6.87 -3.35
C MET A 1 -3.19 -5.36 -3.52
N SER A 2 -3.26 -4.56 -2.46
CA SER A 2 -3.22 -3.10 -2.56
C SER A 2 -2.18 -2.50 -1.62
N MET A 3 -1.52 -1.44 -2.05
CA MET A 3 -0.57 -0.72 -1.21
C MET A 3 -0.63 0.78 -1.49
N ARG A 4 -0.69 1.58 -0.42
CA ARG A 4 -0.80 3.04 -0.51
C ARG A 4 0.03 3.74 0.55
N PHE A 5 0.37 4.99 0.28
CA PHE A 5 0.93 5.89 1.29
C PHE A 5 -0.16 6.76 1.90
N ASP A 6 -0.36 6.63 3.20
CA ASP A 6 -1.23 7.47 4.02
C ASP A 6 -0.42 8.66 4.52
N GLN A 7 -0.56 9.80 3.84
CA GLN A 7 0.24 11.00 4.12
C GLN A 7 -0.05 11.58 5.51
N GLU A 8 -1.33 11.67 5.89
CA GLU A 8 -1.77 12.19 7.18
C GLU A 8 -1.17 11.39 8.35
N ARG A 9 -1.22 10.06 8.25
CA ARG A 9 -0.71 9.17 9.30
C ARG A 9 0.76 8.82 9.14
N LYS A 10 1.41 9.29 8.07
CA LYS A 10 2.79 8.99 7.66
C LYS A 10 3.05 7.48 7.67
N ARG A 11 2.21 6.72 6.97
CA ARG A 11 2.24 5.24 6.97
C ARG A 11 2.09 4.65 5.58
N ILE A 12 2.94 3.68 5.26
CA ILE A 12 2.68 2.78 4.12
C ILE A 12 1.77 1.67 4.62
N ILE A 13 0.66 1.46 3.92
CA ILE A 13 -0.30 0.42 4.24
C ILE A 13 -0.33 -0.58 3.08
N CYS A 14 0.05 -1.82 3.35
CA CYS A 14 -0.01 -2.94 2.41
C CYS A 14 -1.12 -3.90 2.86
N ARG A 15 -2.08 -4.20 1.98
CA ARG A 15 -3.20 -5.12 2.20
C ARG A 15 -3.17 -6.23 1.16
N TRP A 16 -3.44 -7.45 1.59
CA TRP A 16 -3.59 -8.59 0.69
C TRP A 16 -4.63 -9.56 1.22
N VAL A 17 -5.03 -10.50 0.37
CA VAL A 17 -5.93 -11.60 0.73
C VAL A 17 -5.10 -12.87 0.69
N GLU A 18 -5.23 -13.70 1.73
CA GLU A 18 -4.59 -15.02 1.75
C GLU A 18 -5.61 -16.11 2.12
N PRO A 19 -5.56 -17.26 1.44
CA PRO A 19 -6.38 -18.41 1.80
C PRO A 19 -5.93 -18.95 3.16
N THR A 20 -6.86 -19.04 4.10
CA THR A 20 -6.63 -19.57 5.45
C THR A 20 -7.48 -20.81 5.63
N LYS A 21 -6.85 -21.94 5.99
CA LYS A 21 -7.57 -23.15 6.38
C LYS A 21 -8.33 -22.90 7.69
N ILE A 22 -9.59 -23.31 7.72
CA ILE A 22 -10.42 -23.30 8.92
C ILE A 22 -10.96 -24.70 9.16
N VAL A 23 -11.10 -25.05 10.43
CA VAL A 23 -11.77 -26.28 10.86
C VAL A 23 -12.98 -25.88 11.69
N MET A 24 -14.18 -26.25 11.24
CA MET A 24 -15.42 -26.06 11.98
C MET A 24 -16.16 -27.39 12.05
N ASN A 25 -16.52 -27.85 13.25
CA ASN A 25 -17.29 -29.08 13.46
C ASN A 25 -16.74 -30.31 12.71
N LYS A 26 -15.42 -30.54 12.80
CA LYS A 26 -14.70 -31.62 12.09
C LYS A 26 -14.73 -31.54 10.55
N LYS A 27 -15.21 -30.44 9.96
CA LYS A 27 -15.11 -30.15 8.53
C LYS A 27 -14.01 -29.13 8.27
N GLU A 28 -13.14 -29.44 7.32
CA GLU A 28 -12.11 -28.51 6.84
C GLU A 28 -12.68 -27.63 5.72
N GLY A 29 -12.27 -26.37 5.70
CA GLY A 29 -12.60 -25.42 4.63
C GLY A 29 -11.48 -24.40 4.44
N VAL A 30 -11.56 -23.63 3.36
CA VAL A 30 -10.64 -22.53 3.07
C VAL A 30 -11.44 -21.25 2.96
N ILE A 31 -11.04 -20.23 3.71
CA ILE A 31 -11.61 -18.88 3.60
C ILE A 31 -10.53 -17.89 3.18
N ASN A 32 -10.91 -16.92 2.36
CA ASN A 32 -10.06 -15.81 1.99
C ASN A 32 -10.06 -14.78 3.13
N ARG A 33 -8.94 -14.65 3.85
CA ARG A 33 -8.82 -13.65 4.92
C ARG A 33 -8.02 -12.44 4.43
N SER A 34 -8.53 -11.25 4.74
CA SER A 34 -7.79 -10.00 4.58
C SER A 34 -6.65 -9.90 5.61
N ARG A 35 -5.49 -9.47 5.15
CA ARG A 35 -4.29 -9.21 5.95
C ARG A 35 -3.74 -7.84 5.64
N MET A 36 -2.97 -7.31 6.59
CA MET A 36 -2.40 -5.98 6.47
C MET A 36 -1.07 -5.87 7.20
N ILE A 37 -0.12 -5.16 6.59
CA ILE A 37 1.06 -4.60 7.25
C ILE A 37 1.00 -3.09 7.12
N THR A 38 1.28 -2.41 8.23
CA THR A 38 1.41 -0.96 8.27
C THR A 38 2.80 -0.61 8.77
N VAL A 39 3.54 0.16 7.99
CA VAL A 39 4.91 0.59 8.34
C VAL A 39 4.91 2.11 8.46
N LYS A 40 5.36 2.62 9.62
CA LYS A 40 5.53 4.07 9.81
C LYS A 40 6.70 4.57 8.98
N VAL A 41 6.52 5.73 8.36
CA VAL A 41 7.56 6.46 7.63
C VAL A 41 7.85 7.76 8.35
N ASN A 42 9.12 8.14 8.42
CA ASN A 42 9.55 9.42 8.97
C ASN A 42 9.57 10.50 7.88
N ASP A 43 9.68 11.75 8.31
CA ASP A 43 9.68 12.93 7.43
C ASP A 43 10.83 12.95 6.42
N ASN A 44 11.93 12.25 6.72
CA ASN A 44 13.05 12.05 5.81
C ASN A 44 12.90 10.81 4.91
N GLY A 45 11.70 10.24 4.78
CA GLY A 45 11.41 9.08 3.94
C GLY A 45 11.97 7.74 4.43
N LYS A 46 12.57 7.71 5.63
CA LYS A 46 13.06 6.46 6.24
C LYS A 46 11.92 5.69 6.92
N LEU A 47 11.86 4.38 6.66
CA LEU A 47 10.97 3.47 7.38
C LEU A 47 11.38 3.37 8.86
N ASN A 48 10.40 3.24 9.75
CA ASN A 48 10.64 3.14 11.19
C ASN A 48 11.41 1.85 11.54
N SER A 49 12.54 1.98 12.24
CA SER A 49 13.41 0.84 12.58
C SER A 49 12.73 -0.29 13.36
N LYS A 50 11.71 0.02 14.19
CA LYS A 50 10.95 -1.00 14.92
C LYS A 50 10.09 -1.83 13.97
N ASP A 51 9.44 -1.18 13.00
CA ASP A 51 8.62 -1.85 12.00
C ASP A 51 9.49 -2.65 11.01
N ILE A 52 10.67 -2.12 10.63
CA ILE A 52 11.66 -2.87 9.84
C ILE A 52 12.03 -4.18 10.54
N ARG A 53 12.43 -4.13 11.81
CA ARG A 53 12.80 -5.34 12.56
C ARG A 53 11.66 -6.32 12.70
N ARG A 54 10.44 -5.83 12.97
CA ARG A 54 9.24 -6.66 13.11
C ARG A 54 8.89 -7.40 11.83
N HIS A 55 9.06 -6.76 10.67
CA HIS A 55 8.59 -7.28 9.38
C HIS A 55 9.70 -7.79 8.46
N ALA A 56 10.96 -7.78 8.88
CA ALA A 56 12.12 -8.12 8.06
C ALA A 56 12.01 -9.48 7.34
N LYS A 57 11.38 -10.48 7.97
CA LYS A 57 11.18 -11.83 7.41
C LYS A 57 9.84 -12.01 6.67
N HIS A 58 9.00 -10.98 6.61
CA HIS A 58 7.68 -11.10 6.01
C HIS A 58 7.77 -10.97 4.47
N PRO A 59 7.11 -11.83 3.68
CA PRO A 59 7.20 -11.81 2.21
C PRO A 59 6.78 -10.48 1.56
N MET A 60 5.84 -9.75 2.18
CA MET A 60 5.41 -8.44 1.70
C MET A 60 6.39 -7.29 1.99
N PHE A 61 7.32 -7.46 2.95
CA PHE A 61 8.20 -6.37 3.38
C PHE A 61 9.17 -5.88 2.29
N PRO A 62 9.78 -6.74 1.46
CA PRO A 62 10.53 -6.30 0.28
C PRO A 62 9.72 -5.42 -0.68
N ILE A 63 8.43 -5.72 -0.87
CA ILE A 63 7.53 -4.94 -1.73
C ILE A 63 7.28 -3.55 -1.12
N ILE A 64 7.02 -3.50 0.19
CA ILE A 64 6.89 -2.25 0.95
C ILE A 64 8.16 -1.40 0.83
N SER A 65 9.33 -2.02 0.98
CA SER A 65 10.63 -1.35 0.86
C SER A 65 10.85 -0.78 -0.55
N ARG A 66 10.47 -1.53 -1.60
CA ARG A 66 10.51 -1.06 -3.00
C ARG A 66 9.60 0.15 -3.19
N PHE A 67 8.37 0.11 -2.73
CA PHE A 67 7.44 1.24 -2.82
C PHE A 67 7.95 2.46 -2.06
N ASN A 68 8.52 2.29 -0.86
CA ASN A 68 9.15 3.39 -0.13
C ASN A 68 10.31 4.03 -0.93
N LYS A 69 11.15 3.21 -1.58
CA LYS A 69 12.22 3.73 -2.45
C LYS A 69 11.66 4.53 -3.63
N MET A 70 10.53 4.11 -4.20
CA MET A 70 9.87 4.85 -5.28
C MET A 70 9.30 6.18 -4.77
N LEU A 71 8.66 6.21 -3.59
CA LEU A 71 8.19 7.43 -2.95
C LEU A 71 9.33 8.42 -2.66
N ASN A 72 10.50 7.92 -2.24
CA ASN A 72 11.69 8.74 -2.05
C ASN A 72 12.20 9.34 -3.37
N ARG A 73 12.21 8.58 -4.47
CA ARG A 73 12.57 9.10 -5.80
C ARG A 73 11.59 10.16 -6.31
N MET A 74 10.34 10.07 -5.90
CA MET A 74 9.29 11.06 -6.19
C MET A 74 9.33 12.28 -5.25
N GLU A 75 10.28 12.33 -4.31
CA GLU A 75 10.38 13.38 -3.29
C GLU A 75 9.06 13.58 -2.52
N CYS A 76 8.40 12.47 -2.18
CA CYS A 76 7.08 12.45 -1.55
C CYS A 76 7.09 12.74 -0.03
N PHE A 77 8.27 13.02 0.55
CA PHE A 77 8.44 13.20 1.99
C PHE A 77 9.07 14.58 2.27
N PRO A 78 8.60 15.31 3.29
CA PRO A 78 7.62 14.91 4.32
C PRO A 78 6.17 14.87 3.84
N ARG A 79 5.87 15.47 2.68
CA ARG A 79 4.56 15.49 2.06
C ARG A 79 4.70 15.42 0.55
N CYS A 80 3.79 14.73 -0.11
CA CYS A 80 3.75 14.66 -1.56
C CYS A 80 3.12 15.96 -2.08
N GLU A 81 3.90 17.02 -2.22
CA GLU A 81 3.44 18.36 -2.64
C GLU A 81 3.73 18.70 -4.11
N LYS A 82 4.12 17.70 -4.92
CA LYS A 82 4.31 17.90 -6.37
C LYS A 82 3.00 17.67 -7.13
N GLU A 83 2.94 18.21 -8.35
CA GLU A 83 1.87 18.18 -9.37
C GLU A 83 1.43 16.75 -9.75
N TYR A 84 0.97 15.96 -8.79
CA TYR A 84 0.48 14.62 -9.02
C TYR A 84 -1.03 14.68 -9.22
N VAL A 85 -1.45 14.49 -10.47
CA VAL A 85 -2.85 14.36 -10.82
C VAL A 85 -3.32 12.92 -10.65
N CYS A 86 -4.61 12.75 -10.40
CA CYS A 86 -5.26 11.45 -10.43
C CYS A 86 -5.14 10.86 -11.83
N ALA A 87 -4.61 9.63 -11.92
CA ALA A 87 -4.43 8.93 -13.17
C ALA A 87 -5.75 8.58 -13.91
N VAL A 88 -6.90 8.77 -13.26
CA VAL A 88 -8.23 8.47 -13.83
C VAL A 88 -8.95 9.75 -14.28
N CYS A 89 -9.11 10.74 -13.40
CA CYS A 89 -9.89 11.96 -13.70
C CYS A 89 -9.05 13.23 -13.85
N GLY A 90 -7.73 13.17 -13.63
CA GLY A 90 -6.85 14.34 -13.78
C GLY A 90 -6.92 15.39 -12.66
N THR A 91 -7.76 15.20 -11.63
CA THR A 91 -7.78 16.12 -10.47
C THR A 91 -6.45 16.11 -9.72
N ASP A 92 -6.00 17.24 -9.21
CA ASP A 92 -4.84 17.40 -8.34
C ASP A 92 -5.21 17.45 -6.84
N HIS A 93 -6.51 17.45 -6.53
CA HIS A 93 -7.03 17.46 -5.17
C HIS A 93 -7.09 16.07 -4.53
N ASP A 94 -6.66 15.98 -3.27
CA ASP A 94 -6.69 14.76 -2.44
C ASP A 94 -6.08 13.51 -3.09
N VAL A 95 -5.02 13.72 -3.88
CA VAL A 95 -4.33 12.66 -4.60
C VAL A 95 -3.31 11.97 -3.71
N SER A 96 -3.33 10.63 -3.71
CA SER A 96 -2.43 9.79 -2.92
C SER A 96 -1.64 8.81 -3.80
N PRO A 97 -0.36 8.56 -3.50
CA PRO A 97 0.44 7.53 -4.16
C PRO A 97 -0.04 6.12 -3.80
N HIS A 98 -0.30 5.33 -4.84
CA HIS A 98 -0.70 3.93 -4.79
C HIS A 98 0.28 3.08 -5.58
N TYR A 99 0.53 1.87 -5.11
CA TYR A 99 1.33 0.91 -5.84
C TYR A 99 0.44 0.08 -6.75
N ASP A 100 0.67 0.23 -8.05
CA ASP A 100 0.12 -0.63 -9.07
C ASP A 100 0.98 -1.90 -9.13
N SER A 101 0.41 -3.03 -8.69
CA SER A 101 1.11 -4.31 -8.69
C SER A 101 1.30 -4.91 -10.07
N GLU A 102 0.44 -4.59 -11.03
CA GLU A 102 0.52 -5.10 -12.41
C GLU A 102 1.64 -4.40 -13.17
N ARG A 103 1.71 -3.07 -13.03
CA ARG A 103 2.75 -2.25 -13.68
C ARG A 103 4.04 -2.16 -12.88
N GLY A 104 4.01 -2.54 -11.60
CA GLY A 104 5.13 -2.37 -10.68
C GLY A 104 5.53 -0.90 -10.48
N ALA A 105 4.55 0.01 -10.62
CA ALA A 105 4.72 1.46 -10.69
C ALA A 105 3.90 2.18 -9.61
N ILE A 106 4.17 3.47 -9.39
CA ILE A 106 3.30 4.32 -8.58
C ILE A 106 2.27 4.96 -9.50
N VAL A 107 1.00 4.84 -9.11
CA VAL A 107 -0.12 5.58 -9.69
C VAL A 107 -0.68 6.51 -8.62
N CYS A 108 -1.03 7.73 -9.01
CA CYS A 108 -1.59 8.72 -8.10
C CYS A 108 -3.11 8.72 -8.28
N LEU A 109 -3.86 8.58 -7.19
CA LEU A 109 -5.32 8.44 -7.23
C LEU A 109 -5.98 9.38 -6.23
N CYS A 110 -7.02 10.10 -6.66
CA CYS A 110 -7.85 10.89 -5.77
C CYS A 110 -8.80 9.99 -4.96
N ARG A 111 -9.39 10.55 -3.91
CA ARG A 111 -10.27 9.84 -2.97
C ARG A 111 -11.38 9.02 -3.64
N GLU A 112 -11.99 9.55 -4.70
CA GLU A 112 -13.10 8.91 -5.44
C GLU A 112 -12.62 7.63 -6.14
N HIS A 113 -11.48 7.72 -6.84
CA HIS A 113 -10.90 6.60 -7.57
C HIS A 113 -10.05 5.66 -6.70
N LEU A 114 -9.93 5.90 -5.38
CA LEU A 114 -9.30 4.95 -4.44
C LEU A 114 -10.03 3.61 -4.41
N ASN A 115 -11.35 3.63 -4.59
CA ASN A 115 -12.20 2.44 -4.57
C ASN A 115 -12.31 1.76 -5.94
N GLU A 116 -11.97 2.49 -7.01
CA GLU A 116 -12.02 2.06 -8.41
C GLU A 116 -10.64 1.66 -8.95
N SER A 117 -9.56 1.96 -8.24
CA SER A 117 -8.24 1.36 -8.45
C SER A 117 -8.41 -0.15 -8.54
N PRO A 118 -7.92 -0.83 -9.60
CA PRO A 118 -8.45 -2.10 -10.06
C PRO A 118 -8.55 -3.10 -8.90
N LYS A 119 -9.78 -3.25 -8.40
CA LYS A 119 -10.16 -4.48 -7.74
C LYS A 119 -10.15 -5.48 -8.88
N MET A 120 -9.12 -6.33 -8.85
CA MET A 120 -9.11 -7.57 -9.60
C MET A 120 -10.50 -8.20 -9.53
N ASP A 121 -11.10 -8.28 -10.71
CA ASP A 121 -12.22 -9.07 -11.19
C ASP A 121 -13.50 -9.13 -10.33
N ALA A 122 -14.61 -8.81 -11.01
CA ALA A 122 -15.87 -9.50 -10.77
C ALA A 122 -15.92 -10.74 -11.67
#